data_AF-A0A914R6V4-F1
#
_entry.id   AF-A0A914R6V4-F1
#
_cell.length_a   1.000
_cell.length_b   1.000
_cell.length_c   1.000
_cell.angle_alpha   90.00
_cell.angle_beta   90.00
_cell.angle_gamma   90.00
#
_symmetry.space_group_name_H-M   'P 1'
#
loop_
_entity.id
_entity.type
_entity.pdbx_description
1 polymer ?
#
loop_
_entity_poly.entity_id
_entity_poly.type
_entity_poly.pdbx_seq_one_letter_code
_entity_poly.pdbx_strand_id
1 'polypeptide(L)'
;MFQENHSLIGVANVFLEVLFHDMRLDYQVPIISQQGEVSGRLHVEVYRIVDADSDMGMNSLDAFDSPRITDLQTIGASFLGKTIKCRVRIKKASNLPTSLSHFVFCQYSFFNISETFVVAPTFDPNSVPSDQVHAPHSSNFQFEHEKVIHVIIILLVFIVLKYRYL
;
A
#
# COMPACT_ATOMS: atom_id res chain seq x y z
N MET A 1 -18.33 -16.39 -22.81
CA MET A 1 -17.28 -15.69 -22.05
C MET A 1 -17.95 -15.09 -20.83
N PHE A 2 -17.69 -15.61 -19.63
CA PHE A 2 -18.11 -14.93 -18.41
C PHE A 2 -17.17 -13.74 -18.21
N GLN A 3 -17.73 -12.54 -18.24
CA GLN A 3 -16.99 -11.31 -17.97
C GLN A 3 -16.95 -11.14 -16.45
N GLU A 4 -15.77 -11.28 -15.85
CA GLU A 4 -15.57 -11.02 -14.42
C GLU A 4 -15.73 -9.52 -14.16
N ASN A 5 -16.94 -9.12 -13.72
CA ASN A 5 -17.26 -7.73 -13.47
C ASN A 5 -16.78 -7.33 -12.07
N HIS A 6 -15.58 -6.77 -11.98
CA HIS A 6 -15.10 -6.11 -10.76
C HIS A 6 -15.67 -4.69 -10.69
N SER A 7 -16.34 -4.35 -9.59
CA SER A 7 -16.80 -2.99 -9.31
C SER A 7 -15.78 -2.28 -8.43
N LEU A 8 -15.33 -1.11 -8.86
CA LEU A 8 -14.44 -0.27 -8.05
C LEU A 8 -15.18 0.21 -6.79
N ILE A 9 -14.62 -0.03 -5.61
CA ILE A 9 -15.09 0.55 -4.34
C ILE A 9 -14.45 1.92 -4.14
N GLY A 10 -13.14 2.00 -4.40
CA GLY A 10 -12.39 3.24 -4.38
C GLY A 10 -10.89 3.04 -4.51
N VAL A 11 -10.17 4.16 -4.54
CA VAL A 11 -8.71 4.22 -4.68
C VAL A 11 -8.10 4.77 -3.40
N ALA A 12 -6.98 4.19 -2.96
CA ALA A 12 -6.21 4.65 -1.82
C ALA A 12 -4.77 4.92 -2.28
N ASN A 13 -4.25 6.11 -2.01
CA ASN A 13 -2.91 6.50 -2.44
C ASN A 13 -1.96 6.56 -1.24
N VAL A 14 -0.76 6.00 -1.40
CA VAL A 14 0.32 6.06 -0.43
C VAL A 14 1.51 6.77 -1.07
N PHE A 15 1.90 7.89 -0.51
CA PHE A 15 3.08 8.64 -0.93
C PHE A 15 4.33 8.01 -0.33
N LEU A 16 5.25 7.57 -1.18
CA LEU A 16 6.41 6.78 -0.75
C LEU A 16 7.68 7.62 -0.56
N GLU A 17 7.64 8.93 -0.83
CA GLU A 17 8.80 9.82 -0.75
C GLU A 17 9.48 9.79 0.62
N VAL A 18 8.71 9.64 1.70
CA VAL A 18 9.25 9.54 3.07
C VAL A 18 10.16 8.32 3.29
N LEU A 19 10.10 7.30 2.43
CA LEU A 19 10.95 6.11 2.54
C LEU A 19 12.42 6.41 2.26
N PHE A 20 12.75 7.54 1.61
CA PHE A 20 14.14 8.01 1.47
C PHE A 20 14.79 8.38 2.80
N HIS A 21 13.99 8.65 3.83
CA HIS A 21 14.45 9.01 5.16
C HIS A 21 14.43 7.81 6.13
N ASP A 22 14.40 6.59 5.58
CA ASP A 22 14.26 5.32 6.33
C ASP A 22 13.08 5.31 7.31
N MET A 23 12.04 6.10 7.01
CA MET A 23 10.83 6.14 7.80
C MET A 23 9.94 4.92 7.48
N ARG A 24 9.38 4.32 8.54
CA ARG A 24 8.32 3.31 8.43
C ARG A 24 6.97 4.01 8.36
N LEU A 25 6.26 3.81 7.27
CA LEU A 25 4.85 4.17 7.16
C LEU A 25 4.01 3.06 7.78
N ASP A 26 3.15 3.38 8.75
CA ASP A 26 2.15 2.47 9.31
C ASP A 26 0.90 3.28 9.68
N TYR A 27 -0.04 3.42 8.75
CA TYR A 27 -1.19 4.32 8.91
C TYR A 27 -2.38 3.93 8.03
N GLN A 28 -3.51 4.59 8.29
CA GLN A 28 -4.75 4.39 7.54
C GLN A 28 -4.91 5.45 6.45
N VAL A 29 -4.92 5.03 5.19
CA VAL A 29 -5.23 5.89 4.04
C VAL A 29 -6.72 5.83 3.69
N PRO A 30 -7.33 6.96 3.30
CA PRO A 30 -8.73 6.96 2.89
C PRO A 30 -8.89 6.22 1.56
N ILE A 31 -9.99 5.47 1.45
CA ILE A 31 -10.44 4.84 0.21
C ILE A 31 -11.44 5.80 -0.43
N ILE A 32 -11.10 6.38 -1.57
CA ILE A 32 -11.89 7.42 -2.24
C ILE A 32 -12.72 6.81 -3.36
N SER A 33 -14.04 6.98 -3.33
CA SER A 33 -14.99 6.50 -4.32
C SER A 33 -14.84 7.23 -5.67
N GLN A 34 -15.52 6.72 -6.70
CA GLN A 34 -15.61 7.40 -8.00
C GLN A 34 -16.30 8.76 -7.91
N GLN A 35 -17.11 8.98 -6.87
CA GLN A 35 -17.80 10.24 -6.60
C GLN A 35 -16.93 11.22 -5.78
N GLY A 36 -15.72 10.81 -5.39
CA GLY A 36 -14.82 11.61 -4.55
C GLY A 36 -15.13 11.53 -3.05
N GLU A 37 -16.00 10.61 -2.62
CA GLU A 37 -16.37 10.42 -1.23
C GLU A 37 -15.45 9.42 -0.52
N VAL A 38 -15.32 9.51 0.79
CA VAL A 38 -14.56 8.53 1.57
C VAL A 38 -15.42 7.28 1.78
N SER A 39 -15.13 6.22 1.03
CA SER A 39 -15.77 4.89 1.15
C SER A 39 -15.23 4.06 2.30
N GLY A 40 -14.14 4.48 2.97
CA GLY A 40 -13.56 3.73 4.07
C GLY A 40 -12.07 4.04 4.25
N ARG A 41 -11.36 3.14 4.93
CA ARG A 41 -9.93 3.30 5.23
C ARG A 41 -9.16 2.00 5.03
N LEU A 42 -8.04 2.08 4.32
CA LEU A 42 -7.09 0.99 4.15
C LEU A 42 -5.91 1.19 5.10
N HIS A 43 -5.67 0.23 5.98
CA HIS A 43 -4.50 0.19 6.85
C HIS A 43 -3.36 -0.53 6.13
N VAL A 44 -2.29 0.21 5.87
CA VAL A 44 -1.10 -0.27 5.18
C VAL A 44 0.14 0.02 6.02
N GLU A 45 1.17 -0.78 5.78
CA GLU A 45 2.50 -0.51 6.28
C GLU A 45 3.51 -0.66 5.15
N VAL A 46 4.39 0.34 5.01
CA VAL A 46 5.43 0.34 3.99
C VAL A 46 6.74 0.85 4.58
N TYR A 47 7.84 0.15 4.33
CA TYR A 47 9.16 0.60 4.75
C TYR A 47 10.26 0.12 3.82
N ARG A 48 11.35 0.90 3.75
CA ARG A 48 12.57 0.52 3.02
C ARG A 48 13.29 -0.60 3.78
N ILE A 49 13.82 -1.57 3.04
CA ILE A 49 14.74 -2.57 3.55
C ILE A 49 16.15 -2.11 3.20
N VAL A 50 16.99 -1.91 4.21
CA VAL A 50 18.40 -1.58 4.04
C VAL A 50 19.20 -2.88 4.16
N ASP A 51 19.71 -3.39 3.03
CA ASP A 51 20.65 -4.52 3.05
C ASP A 51 22.06 -3.95 3.22
N ALA A 52 22.84 -4.48 4.17
CA ALA A 52 24.19 -3.99 4.51
C ALA A 52 25.16 -3.92 3.31
N ASP A 53 24.99 -4.80 2.32
CA ASP A 53 25.83 -4.84 1.11
C ASP A 53 25.39 -3.87 0.01
N SER A 54 24.13 -3.44 0.01
CA SER A 54 23.56 -2.55 -1.03
C SER A 54 23.89 -1.08 -0.83
N ASP A 55 24.15 -0.66 0.41
CA ASP A 55 24.49 0.74 0.73
C ASP A 55 25.92 1.07 0.29
N MET A 56 26.80 0.07 0.25
CA MET A 56 28.19 0.21 -0.21
C MET A 56 28.30 0.47 -1.73
N GLY A 57 27.36 -0.05 -2.53
CA GLY A 57 27.29 0.21 -3.97
C GLY A 57 26.57 1.51 -4.34
N MET A 58 25.81 2.09 -3.42
CA MET A 58 25.12 3.38 -3.61
C MET A 58 26.05 4.56 -3.32
N ASN A 59 26.99 4.39 -2.37
CA ASN A 59 27.97 5.40 -1.96
C ASN A 59 29.25 5.40 -2.81
N SER A 60 29.45 4.43 -3.71
CA SER A 60 30.73 4.26 -4.42
C SER A 60 30.86 5.03 -5.75
N LEU A 61 29.84 5.81 -6.16
CA LEU A 61 29.90 6.59 -7.41
C LEU A 61 30.31 8.06 -7.20
N ASP A 62 30.26 8.59 -5.96
CA ASP A 62 30.61 9.98 -5.65
C ASP A 62 31.68 10.08 -4.56
N ALA A 63 32.71 9.21 -4.63
CA ALA A 63 33.91 9.34 -3.80
C ALA A 63 34.80 10.51 -4.29
N PHE A 64 34.31 11.74 -4.16
CA PHE A 64 35.14 12.94 -4.08
C PHE A 64 34.62 13.84 -2.95
N ASP A 65 35.22 13.63 -1.78
CA ASP A 65 35.64 14.66 -0.83
C ASP A 65 34.57 15.52 -0.12
N SER A 66 34.02 15.05 1.02
CA SER A 66 33.81 15.89 2.23
C SER A 66 33.18 15.18 3.44
N PRO A 67 33.38 15.70 4.67
CA PRO A 67 33.11 15.00 5.92
C PRO A 67 31.64 15.07 6.35
N ARG A 68 31.04 13.88 6.53
CA ARG A 68 29.96 13.50 7.47
C ARG A 68 29.07 14.62 8.08
N ILE A 69 28.40 15.39 7.23
CA ILE A 69 27.11 16.01 7.57
C ILE A 69 26.16 15.62 6.44
N THR A 70 25.50 14.47 6.61
CA THR A 70 24.58 13.93 5.60
C THR A 70 23.28 14.72 5.69
N ASP A 71 23.25 15.89 5.03
CA ASP A 71 22.05 16.70 4.95
C ASP A 71 20.90 15.87 4.35
N LEU A 72 19.79 15.83 5.09
CA LEU A 72 18.60 15.02 4.80
C LEU A 72 18.00 15.32 3.40
N GLN A 73 18.27 16.51 2.87
CA GLN A 73 17.86 16.95 1.55
C GLN A 73 18.71 16.33 0.42
N THR A 74 20.00 16.11 0.66
CA THR A 74 20.93 15.51 -0.33
C THR A 74 20.60 14.04 -0.56
N ILE A 75 20.20 13.33 0.50
CA ILE A 75 19.73 11.94 0.45
C ILE A 75 18.59 11.79 -0.56
N GLY A 76 17.53 12.60 -0.47
CA GLY A 76 16.39 12.54 -1.39
C GLY A 76 16.78 12.78 -2.85
N ALA A 77 17.69 13.71 -3.12
CA ALA A 77 18.21 13.97 -4.46
C ALA A 77 19.05 12.79 -5.00
N SER A 78 19.85 12.15 -4.15
CA SER A 78 20.67 10.98 -4.51
C SER A 78 19.84 9.74 -4.85
N PHE A 79 18.57 9.66 -4.42
CA PHE A 79 17.68 8.53 -4.74
C PHE A 79 16.67 8.81 -5.85
N LEU A 80 16.63 10.03 -6.39
CA LEU A 80 15.72 10.38 -7.47
C LEU A 80 16.00 9.50 -8.71
N GLY A 81 15.02 8.70 -9.13
CA GLY A 81 15.15 7.75 -10.23
C GLY A 81 15.83 6.41 -9.89
N LYS A 82 16.30 6.21 -8.65
CA LYS A 82 16.90 4.94 -8.20
C LYS A 82 15.83 3.99 -7.65
N THR A 83 16.08 2.68 -7.78
CA THR A 83 15.23 1.66 -7.18
C THR A 83 15.62 1.45 -5.72
N ILE A 84 14.63 1.34 -4.84
CA ILE A 84 14.82 0.85 -3.47
C ILE A 84 14.17 -0.51 -3.31
N LYS A 85 14.69 -1.32 -2.39
CA LYS A 85 14.02 -2.50 -1.88
C LYS A 85 13.06 -2.07 -0.78
N CYS A 86 11.76 -2.28 -0.95
CA CYS A 86 10.76 -1.96 0.06
C CYS A 86 9.93 -3.19 0.42
N ARG A 87 9.36 -3.17 1.61
CA ARG A 87 8.34 -4.13 2.06
C ARG A 87 7.00 -3.42 2.13
N VAL A 88 5.99 -4.03 1.54
CA VAL A 88 4.60 -3.59 1.61
C VAL A 88 3.80 -4.61 2.41
N ARG A 89 3.00 -4.13 3.35
CA ARG A 89 1.99 -4.91 4.05
C ARG A 89 0.62 -4.27 3.94
N ILE A 90 -0.38 -5.09 3.68
CA ILE A 90 -1.79 -4.69 3.71
C ILE A 90 -2.39 -5.40 4.90
N LYS A 91 -2.90 -4.63 5.87
CA LYS A 91 -3.38 -5.15 7.16
C LYS A 91 -4.90 -5.27 7.16
N LYS A 92 -5.61 -4.21 6.76
CA LYS A 92 -7.06 -4.13 6.92
C LYS A 92 -7.71 -3.13 5.97
N ALA A 93 -8.92 -3.39 5.50
CA ALA A 93 -9.85 -2.36 5.03
C ALA A 93 -10.99 -2.22 6.04
N SER A 94 -11.36 -0.99 6.39
CA SER A 94 -12.33 -0.69 7.42
C SER A 94 -13.35 0.34 6.98
N ASN A 95 -14.50 0.30 7.63
CA ASN A 95 -15.63 1.22 7.40
C ASN A 95 -16.13 1.23 5.96
N LEU A 96 -16.02 0.10 5.24
CA LEU A 96 -16.57 -0.03 3.89
C LEU A 96 -18.10 -0.14 3.95
N PRO A 97 -18.88 0.54 3.08
CA PRO A 97 -20.32 0.36 3.02
C PRO A 97 -20.70 -1.11 2.83
N THR A 98 -21.65 -1.61 3.63
CA THR A 98 -22.08 -3.02 3.57
C THR A 98 -22.59 -3.38 2.17
N SER A 99 -23.26 -2.45 1.48
CA SER A 99 -23.71 -2.61 0.08
C SER A 99 -22.57 -2.88 -0.92
N LEU A 100 -21.35 -2.45 -0.59
CA LEU A 100 -20.15 -2.60 -1.40
C LEU A 100 -19.23 -3.76 -0.92
N SER A 101 -19.66 -4.53 0.09
CA SER A 101 -18.79 -5.40 0.87
C SER A 101 -18.84 -6.91 0.53
N HIS A 102 -19.53 -7.30 -0.55
CA HIS A 102 -19.51 -8.69 -1.01
C HIS A 102 -18.21 -8.98 -1.79
N PHE A 103 -17.36 -9.87 -1.28
CA PHE A 103 -16.10 -10.29 -1.92
C PHE A 103 -15.17 -9.11 -2.27
N VAL A 104 -14.64 -8.48 -1.22
CA VAL A 104 -13.68 -7.36 -1.34
C VAL A 104 -12.28 -7.91 -1.54
N PHE A 105 -11.52 -7.33 -2.48
CA PHE A 105 -10.10 -7.61 -2.68
C PHE A 105 -9.34 -6.28 -2.75
N CYS A 106 -8.09 -6.29 -2.32
CA CYS A 106 -7.20 -5.16 -2.53
C CYS A 106 -6.25 -5.49 -3.68
N GLN A 107 -6.17 -4.61 -4.67
CA GLN A 107 -5.17 -4.67 -5.72
C GLN A 107 -4.19 -3.52 -5.54
N TYR A 108 -2.91 -3.75 -5.78
CA TYR A 108 -1.94 -2.67 -5.86
C TYR A 108 -0.94 -2.89 -6.98
N SER A 109 -0.41 -1.80 -7.50
CA SER A 109 0.63 -1.80 -8.51
C SER A 109 1.60 -0.64 -8.27
N PHE A 110 2.81 -0.80 -8.80
CA PHE A 110 3.79 0.27 -8.84
C PHE A 110 3.86 0.77 -10.26
N PHE A 111 4.01 2.08 -10.44
CA PHE A 111 4.05 2.69 -11.77
C PHE A 111 5.14 2.07 -12.69
N ASN A 112 6.23 1.57 -12.12
CA ASN A 112 7.34 0.95 -12.86
C ASN A 112 7.31 -0.59 -12.87
N ILE A 113 6.27 -1.23 -12.34
CA ILE A 113 6.10 -2.69 -12.33
C ILE A 113 4.83 -3.02 -13.12
N SER A 114 4.97 -3.84 -14.17
CA SER A 114 3.83 -4.30 -14.97
C SER A 114 2.94 -5.30 -14.24
N GLU A 115 3.48 -5.98 -13.23
CA GLU A 115 2.74 -6.90 -12.36
C GLU A 115 1.76 -6.13 -11.45
N THR A 116 0.57 -6.69 -11.32
CA THR A 116 -0.44 -6.24 -10.36
C THR A 116 -0.61 -7.31 -9.29
N PHE A 117 -0.68 -6.89 -8.03
CA PHE A 117 -0.81 -7.81 -6.91
C PHE A 117 -2.25 -7.77 -6.40
N VAL A 118 -2.93 -8.92 -6.47
CA VAL A 118 -4.29 -9.08 -5.95
C VAL A 118 -4.21 -9.77 -4.59
N VAL A 119 -4.88 -9.17 -3.60
CA VAL A 119 -4.84 -9.59 -2.21
C VAL A 119 -6.26 -9.87 -1.73
N ALA A 120 -6.50 -11.13 -1.39
CA ALA A 120 -7.76 -11.58 -0.80
C ALA A 120 -7.77 -11.37 0.71
N PRO A 121 -8.94 -11.10 1.30
CA PRO A 121 -9.08 -10.97 2.74
C PRO A 121 -8.90 -12.34 3.40
N THR A 122 -8.34 -12.34 4.59
CA THR A 122 -8.26 -13.55 5.42
C THR A 122 -9.66 -13.91 5.92
N PHE A 123 -10.06 -15.17 5.74
CA PHE A 123 -11.29 -15.69 6.31
C PHE A 123 -10.98 -16.34 7.66
N ASP A 124 -11.39 -15.70 8.76
CA ASP A 124 -11.37 -16.34 10.08
C ASP A 124 -12.80 -16.84 10.40
N PRO A 125 -13.06 -18.16 10.29
CA PRO A 125 -14.36 -18.76 10.60
C PRO A 125 -14.77 -18.60 12.07
N ASN A 126 -13.83 -18.27 12.96
CA ASN A 126 -14.08 -18.09 14.39
C ASN A 126 -14.23 -16.62 14.79
N SER A 127 -14.08 -15.69 13.83
CA SER A 127 -14.30 -14.28 14.11
C SER A 127 -15.78 -14.02 14.41
N VAL A 128 -16.08 -13.74 15.69
CA VAL A 128 -17.40 -13.25 16.09
C VAL A 128 -17.66 -11.95 15.34
N PRO A 129 -18.81 -11.81 14.63
CA PRO A 129 -19.21 -10.51 14.09
C PRO A 129 -19.27 -9.56 15.29
N SER A 130 -18.37 -8.57 15.33
CA SER A 130 -18.37 -7.57 16.39
C SER A 130 -19.79 -7.02 16.52
N ASP A 131 -20.41 -7.15 17.70
CA ASP A 131 -21.76 -6.66 17.99
C ASP A 131 -21.88 -5.19 17.53
N GLN A 132 -22.53 -5.01 16.36
CA GLN A 132 -22.61 -3.73 15.66
C GLN A 132 -23.72 -2.84 16.24
N VAL A 133 -23.76 -2.66 17.56
CA VAL A 133 -24.83 -1.87 18.20
C VAL A 133 -24.75 -0.37 17.82
N HIS A 134 -23.65 0.11 17.24
CA HIS A 134 -23.46 1.54 16.87
C HIS A 134 -23.08 1.83 15.41
N ALA A 135 -22.98 0.84 14.51
CA ALA A 135 -22.68 1.12 13.08
C ALA A 135 -23.23 0.05 12.12
N PRO A 136 -24.56 -0.05 11.94
CA PRO A 136 -25.23 -1.11 11.17
C PRO A 136 -24.99 -1.10 9.65
N HIS A 137 -24.09 -0.24 9.14
CA HIS A 137 -23.92 0.02 7.71
C HIS A 137 -22.47 -0.09 7.21
N SER A 138 -21.57 -0.63 8.03
CA SER A 138 -20.15 -0.73 7.65
C SER A 138 -19.53 -2.10 7.94
N SER A 139 -18.61 -2.52 7.07
CA SER A 139 -17.90 -3.80 7.15
C SER A 139 -16.38 -3.58 7.25
N ASN A 140 -15.71 -4.59 7.80
CA ASN A 140 -14.26 -4.63 7.99
C ASN A 140 -13.69 -5.92 7.37
N PHE A 141 -12.52 -5.81 6.74
CA PHE A 141 -11.82 -6.90 6.07
C PHE A 141 -10.38 -6.92 6.53
N GLN A 142 -9.92 -8.06 7.05
CA GLN A 142 -8.52 -8.26 7.42
C GLN A 142 -7.76 -8.84 6.23
N PHE A 143 -6.49 -8.47 6.10
CA PHE A 143 -5.56 -8.97 5.11
C PHE A 143 -4.28 -9.39 5.83
N GLU A 144 -3.70 -10.52 5.43
CA GLU A 144 -2.39 -10.98 5.89
C GLU A 144 -1.46 -11.04 4.68
N HIS A 145 -1.17 -9.85 4.14
CA HIS A 145 -0.34 -9.73 2.95
C HIS A 145 0.97 -9.02 3.26
N GLU A 146 2.06 -9.62 2.80
CA GLU A 146 3.40 -9.05 2.85
C GLU A 146 4.13 -9.36 1.55
N LYS A 147 4.76 -8.34 0.96
CA LYS A 147 5.59 -8.50 -0.24
C LYS A 147 6.81 -7.60 -0.19
N VAL A 148 7.96 -8.15 -0.59
CA VAL A 148 9.22 -7.41 -0.80
C VAL A 148 9.44 -7.22 -2.29
N ILE A 149 9.77 -6.00 -2.70
CA ILE A 149 9.84 -5.57 -4.11
C ILE A 149 10.86 -4.45 -4.30
N HIS A 150 11.37 -4.32 -5.52
CA HIS A 150 12.28 -3.25 -5.92
C HIS A 150 11.53 -2.21 -6.77
N VAL A 151 11.47 -0.96 -6.30
CA VAL A 151 10.62 0.08 -6.91
C VAL A 151 11.34 1.42 -6.97
N ILE A 152 11.11 2.18 -8.04
CA ILE A 152 11.45 3.61 -8.06
C ILE A 152 10.40 4.32 -7.22
N ILE A 153 10.84 5.09 -6.23
CA ILE A 153 9.93 5.79 -5.32
C ILE A 153 9.28 6.95 -6.06
N ILE A 154 7.99 6.82 -6.35
CA ILE A 154 7.16 7.90 -6.88
C ILE A 154 5.79 7.92 -6.19
N LEU A 155 4.91 6.97 -6.52
CA LEU A 155 3.59 6.85 -5.95
C LEU A 155 3.20 5.36 -5.91
N LEU A 156 2.63 4.92 -4.80
CA LEU A 156 1.98 3.62 -4.70
C LEU A 156 0.47 3.80 -4.68
N VAL A 157 -0.18 3.20 -5.67
CA VAL A 157 -1.63 3.27 -5.85
C VAL A 157 -2.23 1.93 -5.44
N PHE A 158 -3.16 1.97 -4.48
CA PHE A 158 -4.02 0.85 -4.13
C PHE A 158 -5.40 1.04 -4.75
N ILE A 159 -5.92 0.00 -5.37
CA ILE A 159 -7.26 -0.09 -5.92
C ILE A 159 -8.03 -1.09 -5.05
N VAL A 160 -9.09 -0.64 -4.40
CA VAL A 160 -9.97 -1.53 -3.61
C VAL A 160 -11.16 -1.92 -4.48
N LEU A 161 -11.29 -3.22 -4.74
CA LEU A 161 -12.26 -3.78 -5.69
C LEU A 161 -13.29 -4.66 -4.97
N LYS A 162 -14.48 -4.72 -5.55
CA LYS A 162 -15.55 -5.65 -5.19
C LYS A 162 -15.82 -6.61 -6.35
N TYR A 163 -16.10 -7.88 -6.06
CA TYR A 163 -16.66 -8.79 -7.05
C TYR A 163 -18.18 -8.55 -7.22
N ARG A 164 -18.70 -8.50 -8.46
CA ARG A 164 -20.13 -8.68 -8.75
C ARG A 164 -20.37 -10.10 -9.25
N TYR A 165 -21.21 -10.87 -8.55
CA TYR A 165 -21.90 -12.00 -9.19
C TYR A 165 -23.04 -11.45 -10.04
N LEU A 166 -23.15 -11.91 -11.28
CA LEU A 166 -24.33 -11.74 -12.14
C LEU A 166 -25.44 -12.71 -11.71
#